data_AF-A0A4V1WG96-F1
#
_entry.id   AF-A0A4V1WG96-F1
#
_cell.length_a   1.000
_cell.length_b   1.000
_cell.length_c   1.000
_cell.angle_alpha   90.00
_cell.angle_beta   90.00
_cell.angle_gamma   90.00
#
_symmetry.space_group_name_H-M   'P 1'
#
loop_
_entity.id
_entity.type
_entity.pdbx_description
1 polymer ?
#
loop_
_entity_poly.entity_id
_entity_poly.type
_entity_poly.pdbx_seq_one_letter_code
_entity_poly.pdbx_strand_id
1 'polypeptide(L)'
;MKGILEKKSKFFTIYFIVVTVLYILGISFVSGQVKNYIPIFYMFAGFVFFAINFSIELNHFSVLLKKVDPLLYNAYSISFGPFKGRRLNNLIIFNVSKEIKNIGNTELIQRHKLLLKLVKVIVLSFISMPIILVLFFY
;
A
#
# COMPACT_ATOMS: atom_id res chain seq x y z
N MET A 1 -2.41 -1.95 21.06
CA MET A 1 -2.09 -1.56 19.67
C MET A 1 -1.96 -2.74 18.70
N LYS A 2 -1.42 -3.90 19.10
CA LYS A 2 -1.26 -5.12 18.26
C LYS A 2 -2.52 -5.50 17.44
N GLY A 3 -3.69 -5.49 18.09
CA GLY A 3 -4.96 -5.84 17.45
C GLY A 3 -5.47 -4.81 16.42
N ILE A 4 -5.05 -3.55 16.47
CA ILE A 4 -5.52 -2.51 15.54
C ILE A 4 -4.85 -2.68 14.17
N LEU A 5 -3.53 -2.88 14.15
CA LEU A 5 -2.77 -3.09 12.91
C LEU A 5 -3.15 -4.40 12.22
N GLU A 6 -3.44 -5.45 12.99
CA GLU A 6 -3.94 -6.72 12.46
C GLU A 6 -5.33 -6.58 11.85
N LYS A 7 -6.25 -5.86 12.51
CA LYS A 7 -7.57 -5.53 11.97
C LYS A 7 -7.47 -4.73 10.67
N LYS A 8 -6.63 -3.69 10.63
CA LYS A 8 -6.36 -2.91 9.40
C LYS A 8 -5.82 -3.80 8.28
N SER A 9 -4.85 -4.65 8.59
CA SER A 9 -4.29 -5.60 7.62
C SER A 9 -5.37 -6.51 7.04
N LYS A 10 -6.24 -7.10 7.87
CA LYS A 10 -7.37 -7.92 7.40
C LYS A 10 -8.35 -7.12 6.55
N PHE A 11 -8.71 -5.92 6.99
CA PHE A 11 -9.58 -5.01 6.25
C PHE A 11 -9.07 -4.75 4.84
N PHE A 12 -7.78 -4.40 4.66
CA PHE A 12 -7.23 -4.13 3.33
C PHE A 12 -7.28 -5.34 2.39
N THR A 13 -7.09 -6.56 2.90
CA THR A 13 -7.26 -7.77 2.08
C THR A 13 -8.70 -7.97 1.67
N ILE A 14 -9.64 -7.90 2.62
CA ILE A 14 -11.06 -8.09 2.33
C ILE A 14 -11.54 -7.03 1.34
N TYR A 15 -11.18 -5.77 1.57
CA TYR A 15 -11.51 -4.66 0.70
C TYR A 15 -10.95 -4.86 -0.73
N PHE A 16 -9.68 -5.26 -0.87
CA PHE A 16 -9.10 -5.57 -2.18
C PHE A 16 -9.88 -6.66 -2.93
N ILE A 17 -10.23 -7.74 -2.23
CA ILE A 17 -11.00 -8.85 -2.82
C ILE A 17 -12.38 -8.35 -3.26
N VAL A 18 -13.10 -7.64 -2.39
CA VAL A 18 -14.44 -7.12 -2.70
C VAL A 18 -14.41 -6.18 -3.90
N VAL A 19 -13.49 -5.21 -3.93
CA VAL A 19 -13.37 -4.26 -5.05
C VAL A 19 -13.02 -4.97 -6.35
N THR A 20 -12.15 -5.99 -6.31
CA THR A 20 -11.79 -6.77 -7.49
C THR A 20 -12.93 -7.64 -7.99
N VAL A 21 -13.71 -8.26 -7.10
CA VAL A 21 -14.91 -9.02 -7.47
C VAL A 21 -15.95 -8.10 -8.10
N LEU A 22 -16.23 -6.94 -7.49
CA LEU A 22 -17.16 -5.95 -8.04
C LEU A 22 -16.71 -5.44 -9.42
N TYR A 23 -15.41 -5.29 -9.63
CA TYR A 23 -14.86 -4.90 -10.92
C TYR A 23 -15.11 -5.96 -12.00
N ILE A 24 -14.85 -7.23 -11.70
CA ILE A 24 -15.12 -8.35 -12.61
C ILE A 24 -16.62 -8.43 -12.92
N LEU A 25 -17.49 -8.40 -11.89
CA LEU A 25 -18.94 -8.41 -12.07
C LEU A 25 -19.40 -7.20 -12.91
N GLY A 26 -18.85 -6.02 -12.64
CA GLY A 26 -19.16 -4.81 -13.39
C GLY A 26 -18.84 -4.97 -14.88
N ILE A 27 -17.64 -5.44 -15.22
CA ILE A 27 -17.25 -5.68 -16.62
C ILE A 27 -18.13 -6.76 -17.28
N SER A 28 -18.49 -7.82 -16.55
CA SER A 28 -19.29 -8.92 -17.10
C SER A 28 -20.75 -8.54 -17.37
N PHE A 29 -21.38 -7.78 -16.47
CA PHE A 29 -22.83 -7.61 -16.47
C PHE A 29 -23.30 -6.23 -16.92
N VAL A 30 -22.47 -5.19 -16.84
CA VAL A 30 -22.85 -3.85 -17.26
C VAL A 30 -22.67 -3.70 -18.78
N SER A 31 -23.73 -3.32 -19.46
CA SER A 31 -23.75 -3.09 -20.90
C SER A 31 -23.77 -1.60 -21.26
N GLY A 32 -23.54 -1.31 -22.54
CA GLY A 32 -23.56 0.05 -23.07
C GLY A 32 -22.36 0.91 -22.64
N GLN A 33 -22.51 2.22 -22.77
CA GLN A 33 -21.41 3.18 -22.57
C GLN A 33 -20.92 3.25 -21.11
N VAL A 34 -21.75 2.83 -20.14
CA VAL A 34 -21.40 2.82 -18.71
C VAL A 34 -20.23 1.86 -18.43
N LYS A 35 -20.10 0.78 -19.21
CA LYS A 35 -19.02 -0.21 -19.09
C LYS A 35 -17.62 0.42 -19.18
N ASN A 36 -17.47 1.49 -19.98
CA ASN A 36 -16.18 2.16 -20.20
C ASN A 36 -15.66 2.90 -18.95
N TYR A 37 -16.54 3.24 -18.00
CA TYR A 37 -16.15 3.94 -16.78
C TYR A 37 -15.75 3.00 -15.63
N ILE A 38 -16.10 1.71 -15.72
CA ILE A 38 -15.83 0.70 -14.69
C ILE A 38 -14.33 0.56 -14.36
N PRO A 39 -13.41 0.57 -15.34
CA PRO A 39 -11.97 0.54 -15.07
C PRO A 39 -11.47 1.79 -14.34
N ILE A 40 -12.06 2.96 -14.62
CA ILE A 40 -11.73 4.21 -13.94
C ILE A 40 -12.14 4.10 -12.46
N PHE A 41 -13.37 3.64 -12.19
CA PHE A 41 -13.83 3.40 -10.82
C PHE A 41 -12.92 2.41 -10.08
N TYR A 42 -12.49 1.33 -10.74
CA TYR A 42 -11.55 0.38 -10.15
C TYR A 42 -10.20 1.00 -9.82
N MET A 43 -9.66 1.84 -10.70
CA MET A 43 -8.39 2.53 -10.44
C MET A 43 -8.46 3.44 -9.20
N PHE A 44 -9.56 4.16 -9.02
CA PHE A 44 -9.74 4.98 -7.81
C PHE A 44 -9.97 4.11 -6.56
N ALA A 45 -10.89 3.14 -6.64
CA ALA A 45 -11.25 2.29 -5.51
C ALA A 45 -10.14 1.32 -5.09
N GLY A 46 -9.27 0.92 -6.02
CA GLY A 46 -8.12 0.06 -5.80
C GLY A 46 -6.84 0.87 -5.65
N PHE A 47 -6.19 1.18 -6.78
CA PHE A 47 -4.84 1.77 -6.79
C PHE A 47 -4.73 3.05 -5.96
N VAL A 48 -5.58 4.06 -6.21
CA VAL A 48 -5.50 5.35 -5.51
C VAL A 48 -5.79 5.19 -4.02
N PHE A 49 -6.83 4.44 -3.67
CA PHE A 49 -7.17 4.15 -2.27
C PHE A 49 -6.00 3.54 -1.50
N PHE A 50 -5.34 2.52 -2.06
CA PHE A 50 -4.20 1.88 -1.38
C PHE A 50 -2.96 2.77 -1.36
N ALA A 51 -2.71 3.57 -2.40
CA ALA A 51 -1.59 4.52 -2.43
C ALA A 51 -1.71 5.62 -1.36
N ILE A 52 -2.92 6.11 -1.11
CA ILE A 52 -3.20 7.07 -0.03
C ILE A 52 -2.95 6.40 1.33
N ASN A 53 -3.50 5.21 1.55
CA ASN A 53 -3.31 4.47 2.80
C ASN A 53 -1.83 4.13 3.06
N PHE A 54 -1.09 3.77 2.01
CA PHE A 54 0.36 3.59 2.09
C PHE A 54 1.07 4.85 2.55
N SER A 55 0.72 6.00 1.97
CA SER A 55 1.34 7.28 2.33
C SER A 55 1.09 7.64 3.80
N ILE A 56 -0.13 7.40 4.29
CA ILE A 56 -0.50 7.63 5.71
C ILE A 56 0.30 6.70 6.63
N GLU A 57 0.30 5.39 6.36
CA GLU A 57 1.01 4.43 7.20
C GLU A 57 2.54 4.59 7.13
N LEU A 58 3.07 5.06 6.00
CA LEU A 58 4.49 5.36 5.86
C LEU A 58 4.88 6.54 6.74
N ASN A 59 4.02 7.55 6.84
CA ASN A 59 4.24 8.67 7.75
C ASN A 59 4.23 8.20 9.22
N HIS A 60 3.27 7.34 9.61
CA HIS A 60 3.26 6.78 10.96
C HIS A 60 4.49 5.93 11.26
N PHE A 61 4.90 5.10 10.31
CA PHE A 61 6.14 4.33 10.41
C PHE A 61 7.36 5.23 10.53
N SER A 62 7.45 6.29 9.73
CA SER A 62 8.52 7.29 9.76
C SER A 62 8.64 7.95 11.13
N VAL A 63 7.51 8.42 11.69
CA VAL A 63 7.48 9.04 13.02
C VAL A 63 7.89 8.04 14.11
N LEU A 64 7.41 6.79 14.03
CA LEU A 64 7.76 5.76 14.99
C LEU A 64 9.25 5.37 14.90
N LEU A 65 9.77 5.18 13.69
CA LEU A 65 11.17 4.86 13.45
C LEU A 65 12.09 5.95 13.99
N LYS A 66 11.76 7.22 13.73
CA LYS A 66 12.52 8.37 14.26
C LYS A 66 12.62 8.38 15.78
N LYS A 67 11.60 7.87 16.48
CA LYS A 67 11.57 7.78 17.95
C LYS A 67 12.34 6.56 18.48
N VAL A 68 12.23 5.42 17.80
CA VAL A 68 12.78 4.15 18.28
C VAL A 68 14.25 4.01 17.91
N ASP A 69 14.62 4.38 16.68
CA ASP A 69 15.99 4.31 16.19
C ASP A 69 16.28 5.52 15.29
N PRO A 70 16.70 6.66 15.89
CA PRO A 70 17.03 7.88 15.15
C PRO A 70 18.21 7.70 14.19
N LEU A 71 19.15 6.80 14.50
CA LEU A 71 20.31 6.55 13.66
C LEU A 71 19.90 5.86 12.37
N LEU A 72 19.09 4.80 12.48
CA LEU A 72 18.53 4.11 11.32
C LEU A 72 17.62 5.05 10.52
N TYR A 73 16.82 5.89 11.19
CA TYR A 73 16.01 6.90 10.52
C TYR A 73 16.86 7.85 9.66
N ASN A 74 17.92 8.40 10.23
CA ASN A 74 18.78 9.36 9.52
C ASN A 74 19.52 8.71 8.35
N ALA A 75 20.00 7.47 8.53
CA ALA A 75 20.69 6.70 7.47
C ALA A 75 19.83 6.49 6.21
N TYR A 76 18.52 6.36 6.38
CA TYR A 76 17.57 6.12 5.29
C TYR A 76 16.66 7.32 4.97
N SER A 77 16.95 8.48 5.57
CA SER A 77 16.31 9.73 5.20
C SER A 77 16.77 10.18 3.80
N ILE A 78 15.91 10.90 3.09
CA ILE A 78 16.24 11.45 1.78
C ILE A 78 17.51 12.32 1.92
N SER A 79 18.53 12.05 1.10
CA SER A 79 19.84 12.71 1.20
C SER A 79 19.96 13.97 0.33
N PHE A 80 19.02 14.22 -0.58
CA PHE A 80 19.07 15.33 -1.54
C PHE A 80 17.69 15.99 -1.78
N GLY A 81 17.70 17.24 -2.28
CA GLY A 81 16.49 17.97 -2.64
C GLY A 81 15.73 18.61 -1.46
N PRO A 82 14.54 19.17 -1.71
CA PRO A 82 13.79 19.97 -0.73
C PRO A 82 13.30 19.19 0.50
N PHE A 83 13.31 17.84 0.42
CA PHE A 83 12.90 16.95 1.51
C PHE A 83 14.08 16.33 2.27
N LYS A 84 15.31 16.80 2.04
CA LYS A 84 16.53 16.26 2.66
C LYS A 84 16.43 16.20 4.19
N GLY A 85 16.67 15.02 4.76
CA GLY A 85 16.65 14.78 6.22
C GLY A 85 15.26 14.87 6.88
N ARG A 86 14.21 15.23 6.13
CA ARG A 86 12.85 15.45 6.66
C ARG A 86 11.91 14.29 6.40
N ARG A 87 12.19 13.48 5.39
CA ARG A 87 11.34 12.37 4.95
C ARG A 87 12.18 11.12 4.71
N LEU A 88 11.62 9.96 5.05
CA LEU A 88 12.22 8.68 4.69
C LEU A 88 12.14 8.45 3.19
N ASN A 89 13.18 7.84 2.63
CA ASN A 89 13.10 7.28 1.29
C ASN A 89 12.12 6.10 1.30
N ASN A 90 11.12 6.10 0.42
CA ASN A 90 10.13 5.02 0.33
C ASN A 90 10.77 3.64 0.09
N LEU A 91 11.97 3.59 -0.52
CA LEU A 91 12.72 2.36 -0.73
C LEU A 91 13.20 1.69 0.57
N ILE A 92 13.19 2.42 1.69
CA ILE A 92 13.54 1.88 3.00
C ILE A 92 12.77 0.58 3.29
N ILE A 93 11.49 0.52 2.91
CA ILE A 93 10.57 -0.57 3.23
C ILE A 93 11.10 -1.93 2.71
N PHE A 94 11.86 -1.93 1.62
CA PHE A 94 12.43 -3.15 1.06
C PHE A 94 13.83 -3.46 1.62
N ASN A 95 14.61 -2.42 1.93
CA ASN A 95 16.02 -2.57 2.25
C ASN A 95 16.28 -2.88 3.73
N VAL A 96 15.41 -2.44 4.66
CA VAL A 96 15.68 -2.53 6.12
C VAL A 96 14.96 -3.66 6.84
N SER A 97 14.46 -4.65 6.10
CA SER A 97 13.60 -5.71 6.68
C SER A 97 14.29 -6.50 7.80
N LYS A 98 15.62 -6.66 7.74
CA LYS A 98 16.40 -7.36 8.78
C LYS A 98 16.62 -6.46 9.99
N GLU A 99 17.03 -5.22 9.78
CA GLU A 99 17.30 -4.21 10.78
C GLU A 99 16.06 -3.92 11.62
N ILE A 100 14.89 -3.75 10.97
CA ILE A 100 13.62 -3.52 11.68
C ILE A 100 13.22 -4.72 12.57
N LYS A 101 13.53 -5.95 12.15
CA LYS A 101 13.30 -7.14 12.98
C LYS A 101 14.26 -7.17 14.17
N ASN A 102 15.51 -6.76 13.96
CA ASN A 102 16.54 -6.75 15.00
C ASN A 102 16.31 -5.68 16.08
N ILE A 103 15.62 -4.58 15.77
CA ILE A 103 15.23 -3.55 16.75
C ILE A 103 14.32 -4.13 17.86
N GLY A 104 13.61 -5.24 17.60
CA GLY A 104 12.73 -5.87 18.59
C GLY A 104 11.46 -5.07 18.92
N ASN A 105 11.26 -3.89 18.32
CA ASN A 105 10.06 -3.10 18.49
C ASN A 105 8.88 -3.73 17.73
N THR A 106 8.02 -4.36 18.52
CA THR A 106 6.85 -5.12 18.09
C THR A 106 5.89 -4.31 17.21
N GLU A 107 5.65 -3.04 17.51
CA GLU A 107 4.78 -2.17 16.71
C GLU A 107 5.43 -1.79 15.37
N LEU A 108 6.72 -1.44 15.39
CA LEU A 108 7.50 -1.07 14.21
C LEU A 108 7.53 -2.22 13.19
N ILE A 109 7.73 -3.45 13.67
CA ILE A 109 7.71 -4.67 12.85
C ILE A 109 6.33 -4.87 12.22
N GLN A 110 5.25 -4.66 12.97
CA GLN A 110 3.89 -4.82 12.44
C GLN A 110 3.55 -3.76 11.39
N ARG A 111 3.95 -2.51 11.61
CA ARG A 111 3.77 -1.43 10.63
C ARG A 111 4.58 -1.66 9.36
N HIS A 112 5.81 -2.14 9.49
CA HIS A 112 6.64 -2.54 8.35
C HIS A 112 5.98 -3.64 7.51
N LYS A 113 5.45 -4.68 8.16
CA LYS A 113 4.66 -5.74 7.48
C LYS A 113 3.42 -5.18 6.78
N LEU A 114 2.71 -4.24 7.41
CA LEU A 114 1.54 -3.59 6.82
C LEU A 114 1.92 -2.77 5.57
N LEU A 115 3.03 -2.04 5.62
CA LEU A 115 3.55 -1.29 4.48
C LEU A 115 3.91 -2.20 3.30
N LEU A 116 4.65 -3.28 3.55
CA LEU A 116 4.96 -4.27 2.52
C LEU A 116 3.68 -4.84 1.88
N LYS A 117 2.66 -5.11 2.70
CA LYS A 117 1.37 -5.56 2.20
C LYS A 117 0.67 -4.51 1.34
N LEU A 118 0.66 -3.26 1.77
CA LEU A 118 0.07 -2.16 1.00
C LEU A 118 0.75 -2.00 -0.36
N VAL A 119 2.09 -2.05 -0.43
CA VAL A 119 2.80 -2.07 -1.72
C VAL A 119 2.31 -3.22 -2.60
N LYS A 120 2.25 -4.45 -2.06
CA LYS A 120 1.78 -5.61 -2.83
C LYS A 120 0.38 -5.38 -3.39
N VAL A 121 -0.53 -4.85 -2.58
CA VAL A 121 -1.92 -4.61 -3.00
C VAL A 121 -2.01 -3.46 -4.01
N ILE A 122 -1.20 -2.41 -3.88
CA ILE A 122 -1.09 -1.33 -4.88
C ILE A 122 -0.68 -1.92 -6.23
N VAL A 123 0.40 -2.70 -6.25
CA VAL A 123 0.93 -3.35 -7.46
C VAL A 123 -0.11 -4.29 -8.07
N LEU A 124 -0.73 -5.13 -7.24
CA LEU A 124 -1.79 -6.03 -7.69
C LEU A 124 -2.99 -5.29 -8.27
N SER A 125 -3.44 -4.19 -7.64
CA SER A 125 -4.56 -3.37 -8.13
C SER A 125 -4.23 -2.68 -9.45
N PHE A 126 -2.97 -2.28 -9.64
CA PHE A 126 -2.53 -1.67 -10.89
C PHE A 126 -2.48 -2.68 -12.04
N ILE A 127 -1.95 -3.89 -11.76
CA ILE A 127 -1.74 -4.94 -12.77
C ILE A 127 -3.05 -5.67 -13.11
N SER A 128 -3.94 -5.89 -12.14
CA SER A 128 -5.21 -6.57 -12.37
C SER A 128 -6.12 -5.81 -13.33
N MET A 129 -6.06 -4.47 -13.35
CA MET A 129 -6.89 -3.64 -14.22
C MET A 129 -6.71 -3.99 -15.71
N PRO A 130 -5.50 -3.90 -16.32
CA PRO A 130 -5.30 -4.25 -17.72
C PRO A 130 -5.50 -5.75 -17.98
N ILE A 131 -5.13 -6.64 -17.05
CA ILE A 131 -5.31 -8.09 -17.22
C ILE A 131 -6.79 -8.43 -17.38
N ILE A 132 -7.64 -7.94 -16.47
CA ILE A 132 -9.09 -8.20 -16.53
C ILE A 132 -9.69 -7.55 -17.77
N LEU A 133 -9.23 -6.36 -18.16
CA LEU A 133 -9.69 -5.75 -19.41
C LEU A 133 -9.39 -6.62 -20.63
N VAL A 134 -8.14 -7.10 -20.77
CA VAL A 134 -7.76 -7.97 -21.89
C VAL A 134 -8.61 -9.24 -21.89
N LEU A 135 -8.82 -9.89 -20.75
CA LEU A 135 -9.58 -11.14 -20.65
C LEU A 135 -11.08 -11.02 -21.00
N PHE A 136 -11.66 -9.82 -20.96
CA PHE A 136 -13.11 -9.61 -21.17
C PHE A 136 -13.43 -8.82 -22.44
N PHE A 137 -12.43 -8.23 -23.09
CA PHE A 137 -12.58 -7.46 -24.33
C PHE A 137 -11.83 -8.06 -25.52
N TYR A 138 -10.93 -9.02 -25.29
CA TYR A 138 -10.31 -9.89 -26.28
C TYR A 138 -10.65 -11.35 -25.98
#